data_AF-A0A9W6K2F9-F1
#
_entry.id   AF-A0A9W6K2F9-F1
#
_cell.length_a   1.000
_cell.length_b   1.000
_cell.length_c   1.000
_cell.angle_alpha   90.00
_cell.angle_beta   90.00
_cell.angle_gamma   90.00
#
_symmetry.space_group_name_H-M   'P 1'
#
loop_
_entity.id
_entity.type
_entity.pdbx_description
1 polymer ?
#
loop_
_entity_poly.entity_id
_entity_poly.type
_entity_poly.pdbx_seq_one_letter_code
_entity_poly.pdbx_strand_id
1 'polypeptide(L)'
;MSETVATITLDQVLDTARAVVNHKSTRPAIGVPVTHTVAMAHTVCGLDDIAKLAADLLAASAKHAAAGAAGDIDAEVAALEQLSDIEAELTGSLQALGYLTLTTKQEADHGR
;
A
#
# COMPACT_ATOMS: atom_id res chain seq x y z
N MET A 1 -6.20 -13.13 39.45
CA MET A 1 -5.65 -11.87 38.95
C MET A 1 -6.18 -11.69 37.54
N SER A 2 -7.03 -10.69 37.28
CA SER A 2 -7.55 -10.44 35.93
C SER A 2 -6.48 -9.74 35.11
N GLU A 3 -5.91 -10.46 34.17
CA GLU A 3 -5.00 -9.91 33.17
C GLU A 3 -5.83 -8.98 32.26
N THR A 4 -5.62 -7.68 32.41
CA THR A 4 -6.29 -6.70 31.54
C THR A 4 -5.51 -6.70 30.24
N VAL A 5 -6.05 -7.35 29.20
CA VAL A 5 -5.46 -7.33 27.86
C VAL A 5 -5.48 -5.87 27.38
N ALA A 6 -4.31 -5.25 27.33
CA ALA A 6 -4.18 -3.91 26.78
C ALA A 6 -4.68 -3.95 25.33
N THR A 7 -5.72 -3.17 25.04
CA THR A 7 -6.25 -3.07 23.67
C THR A 7 -5.27 -2.23 22.85
N ILE A 8 -4.48 -2.90 22.02
CA ILE A 8 -3.56 -2.24 21.09
C ILE A 8 -4.34 -1.82 19.85
N THR A 9 -4.29 -0.53 19.51
CA THR A 9 -4.95 0.03 18.31
C THR A 9 -4.04 -0.05 17.09
N LEU A 10 -4.63 -0.01 15.89
CA LEU A 10 -3.87 0.02 14.64
C LEU A 10 -2.94 1.24 14.57
N ASP A 11 -3.42 2.41 15.01
CA ASP A 11 -2.61 3.65 15.05
C ASP A 11 -1.36 3.47 15.90
N GLN A 12 -1.48 2.84 17.07
CA GLN A 12 -0.34 2.53 17.94
C GLN A 12 0.64 1.56 17.28
N VAL A 13 0.16 0.58 16.52
CA VAL A 13 1.00 -0.34 15.75
C VAL A 13 1.75 0.41 14.65
N LEU A 14 1.07 1.29 13.91
CA LEU A 14 1.67 2.08 12.84
C LEU A 14 2.71 3.07 13.35
N ASP A 15 2.43 3.77 14.44
CA ASP A 15 3.38 4.69 15.07
C ASP A 15 4.63 3.94 15.55
N THR A 16 4.44 2.75 16.12
CA THR A 16 5.55 1.89 16.54
C THR A 16 6.35 1.39 15.33
N ALA A 17 5.68 0.92 14.28
CA ALA A 17 6.34 0.47 13.06
C ALA A 17 7.16 1.59 12.40
N ARG A 18 6.60 2.80 12.31
CA ARG A 18 7.31 3.99 11.79
C ARG A 18 8.51 4.35 12.66
N ALA A 19 8.39 4.28 13.97
CA ALA A 19 9.51 4.51 14.88
C ALA A 19 10.64 3.47 14.67
N VAL A 20 10.27 2.20 14.49
CA VAL A 20 11.22 1.10 14.22
C VAL A 20 11.93 1.30 12.88
N VAL A 21 11.21 1.69 11.82
CA VAL A 21 11.78 1.94 10.49
C VAL A 21 12.74 3.13 10.51
N ASN A 22 12.35 4.22 11.17
CA ASN A 22 13.11 5.48 11.16
C ASN A 22 14.30 5.48 12.12
N HIS A 23 14.36 4.59 13.11
CA HIS A 23 15.45 4.50 14.07
C HIS A 23 16.30 3.23 13.88
N LYS A 24 17.62 3.42 13.68
CA LYS A 24 18.61 2.33 13.53
C LYS A 24 18.79 1.42 14.77
N SER A 25 18.20 1.77 15.92
CA SER A 25 18.41 1.04 17.17
C SER A 25 17.10 0.60 17.79
N THR A 26 16.65 -0.58 17.40
CA THR A 26 15.59 -1.31 18.11
C THR A 26 16.22 -2.39 18.98
N ARG A 27 15.77 -2.51 20.23
CA ARG A 27 16.10 -3.68 21.05
C ARG A 27 15.57 -4.93 20.36
N PRO A 28 16.35 -6.03 20.30
CA PRO A 28 15.85 -7.29 19.79
C PRO A 28 14.68 -7.76 20.64
N ALA A 29 13.59 -8.18 20.00
CA ALA A 29 12.59 -9.01 20.67
C ALA A 29 13.21 -10.38 20.95
N ILE A 30 12.77 -11.05 22.03
CA ILE A 30 13.33 -12.34 22.44
C ILE A 30 13.19 -13.34 21.28
N GLY A 31 14.32 -13.85 20.79
CA GLY A 31 14.36 -14.82 19.70
C GLY A 31 14.20 -14.25 18.28
N VAL A 32 14.10 -12.93 18.11
CA VAL A 32 13.93 -12.28 16.80
C VAL A 32 15.08 -11.32 16.51
N PRO A 33 15.83 -11.51 15.40
CA PRO A 33 16.83 -10.54 14.97
C PRO A 33 16.24 -9.15 14.73
N VAL A 34 17.02 -8.11 15.02
CA VAL A 34 16.63 -6.70 14.74
C VAL A 34 16.26 -6.51 13.27
N THR A 35 16.99 -7.16 12.35
CA THR A 35 16.70 -7.11 10.91
C THR A 35 15.29 -7.62 10.57
N HIS A 36 14.83 -8.68 11.23
CA HIS A 36 13.47 -9.18 11.03
C HIS A 36 12.42 -8.23 11.61
N THR A 37 12.72 -7.63 12.76
CA THR A 37 11.82 -6.63 13.37
C THR A 37 11.65 -5.41 12.47
N VAL A 38 12.75 -4.92 11.89
CA VAL A 38 12.76 -3.82 10.91
C VAL A 38 12.01 -4.21 9.63
N ALA A 39 12.25 -5.41 9.11
CA ALA A 39 11.54 -5.92 7.92
C ALA A 39 10.02 -6.00 8.15
N MET A 40 9.59 -6.54 9.30
CA MET A 40 8.17 -6.60 9.68
C MET A 40 7.56 -5.21 9.80
N ALA A 41 8.28 -4.25 10.39
CA ALA A 41 7.81 -2.87 10.49
C ALA A 41 7.66 -2.21 9.11
N HIS A 42 8.60 -2.43 8.20
CA HIS A 42 8.46 -2.00 6.80
C HIS A 42 7.25 -2.63 6.12
N THR A 43 7.01 -3.93 6.31
CA THR A 43 5.82 -4.60 5.76
C THR A 43 4.53 -4.00 6.30
N VAL A 44 4.45 -3.73 7.60
CA VAL A 44 3.26 -3.11 8.22
C VAL A 44 3.01 -1.71 7.65
N CYS A 45 4.04 -0.88 7.53
CA CYS A 45 3.91 0.43 6.90
C CYS A 45 3.47 0.33 5.43
N GLY A 46 4.09 -0.58 4.65
CA GLY A 46 3.72 -0.75 3.25
C GLY A 46 2.29 -1.26 3.06
N LEU A 47 1.77 -2.10 3.96
CA LEU A 47 0.38 -2.55 3.93
C LEU A 47 -0.61 -1.40 4.25
N ASP A 48 -0.25 -0.49 5.17
CA ASP A 48 -1.04 0.72 5.45
C ASP A 48 -1.10 1.65 4.24
N ASP A 49 0.03 1.85 3.56
CA ASP A 49 0.10 2.68 2.35
C ASP A 49 -0.75 2.07 1.22
N ILE A 50 -0.68 0.75 1.01
CA ILE A 50 -1.54 0.04 0.05
C ILE A 50 -3.02 0.19 0.41
N ALA A 51 -3.38 0.08 1.69
CA ALA A 51 -4.77 0.23 2.12
C ALA A 51 -5.31 1.63 1.82
N LYS A 52 -4.49 2.67 2.02
CA LYS A 52 -4.83 4.06 1.67
C LYS A 52 -4.97 4.24 0.16
N LEU A 53 -4.01 3.76 -0.63
CA LEU A 53 -4.09 3.81 -2.09
C LEU A 53 -5.34 3.10 -2.64
N ALA A 54 -5.70 1.94 -2.06
CA ALA A 54 -6.92 1.25 -2.44
C ALA A 54 -8.20 2.04 -2.09
N ALA A 55 -8.21 2.73 -0.94
CA ALA A 55 -9.31 3.61 -0.56
C ALA A 55 -9.41 4.83 -1.48
N ASP A 56 -8.27 5.42 -1.85
CA ASP A 56 -8.19 6.54 -2.78
C ASP A 56 -8.65 6.15 -4.18
N LEU A 57 -8.28 4.94 -4.64
CA LEU A 57 -8.74 4.37 -5.91
C LEU A 57 -10.27 4.24 -5.93
N LEU A 58 -10.87 3.71 -4.85
CA LEU A 58 -12.32 3.59 -4.72
C LEU A 58 -12.98 4.97 -4.75
N ALA A 59 -12.44 5.95 -4.02
CA ALA A 59 -12.96 7.31 -4.00
C ALA A 59 -12.85 8.01 -5.38
N ALA A 60 -11.73 7.84 -6.08
CA ALA A 60 -11.54 8.36 -7.43
C ALA A 60 -12.50 7.71 -8.44
N SER A 61 -12.74 6.41 -8.34
CA SER A 61 -13.71 5.71 -9.18
C SER A 61 -15.14 6.22 -9.00
N ALA A 62 -15.53 6.52 -7.75
CA ALA A 62 -16.83 7.07 -7.44
C ALA A 62 -17.01 8.48 -8.03
N LYS A 63 -15.95 9.31 -8.01
CA LYS A 63 -15.95 10.63 -8.66
C LYS A 63 -16.07 10.51 -10.18
N HIS A 64 -15.31 9.60 -10.80
CA HIS A 64 -15.39 9.34 -12.23
C HIS A 64 -16.82 8.91 -12.65
N ALA A 65 -17.43 7.97 -11.91
CA ALA A 65 -18.80 7.55 -12.16
C ALA A 65 -19.83 8.68 -11.99
N ALA A 66 -19.64 9.54 -10.97
CA ALA A 66 -20.51 10.70 -10.75
C ALA A 66 -20.37 11.75 -11.88
N ALA A 67 -19.15 12.00 -12.37
CA ALA A 67 -18.89 12.89 -13.48
C ALA A 67 -19.54 12.37 -14.78
N GLY A 68 -19.38 11.08 -15.08
CA GLY A 68 -20.03 10.45 -16.23
C GLY A 68 -21.56 10.51 -16.14
N ALA A 69 -22.14 10.33 -14.96
CA ALA A 69 -23.59 10.49 -14.74
C ALA A 69 -24.07 11.94 -14.93
N ALA A 70 -23.23 12.92 -14.63
CA ALA A 70 -23.50 14.34 -14.85
C ALA A 70 -23.23 14.82 -16.28
N GLY A 71 -22.57 14.00 -17.11
CA GLY A 71 -22.10 14.38 -18.44
C GLY A 71 -20.97 15.42 -18.43
N ASP A 72 -20.22 15.50 -17.33
CA ASP A 72 -19.09 16.41 -17.15
C ASP A 72 -17.81 15.73 -17.65
N ILE A 73 -17.50 15.94 -18.94
CA ILE A 73 -16.37 15.30 -19.62
C ILE A 73 -15.03 15.75 -19.01
N ASP A 74 -14.89 17.02 -18.62
CA ASP A 74 -13.64 17.53 -18.05
C ASP A 74 -13.37 16.89 -16.68
N ALA A 75 -14.41 16.78 -15.84
CA ALA A 75 -14.30 16.10 -14.56
C ALA A 75 -14.09 14.58 -14.71
N GLU A 76 -14.68 13.98 -15.74
CA GLU A 76 -14.53 12.55 -16.03
C GLU A 76 -13.08 12.21 -16.42
N VAL A 77 -12.48 13.03 -17.31
CA VAL A 77 -11.07 12.89 -17.72
C VAL A 77 -10.12 13.12 -16.55
N ALA A 78 -10.33 14.18 -15.76
CA ALA A 78 -9.49 14.44 -14.59
C ALA A 78 -9.54 13.29 -13.56
N ALA A 79 -10.72 12.69 -13.35
CA ALA A 79 -10.86 11.54 -12.47
C ALA A 79 -10.20 10.29 -13.03
N LEU A 80 -10.20 10.11 -14.36
CA LEU A 80 -9.52 8.99 -15.02
C LEU A 80 -7.99 9.11 -14.93
N GLU A 81 -7.44 10.30 -15.10
CA GLU A 81 -6.01 10.55 -14.89
C GLU A 81 -5.61 10.25 -13.44
N GLN A 82 -6.41 10.72 -12.48
CA GLN A 82 -6.21 10.41 -11.07
C GLN A 82 -6.25 8.90 -10.79
N LEU A 83 -7.18 8.16 -11.40
CA LEU A 83 -7.25 6.70 -11.29
C LEU A 83 -5.97 6.03 -11.81
N SER A 84 -5.49 6.44 -12.99
CA SER A 84 -4.27 5.90 -13.59
C SER A 84 -3.04 6.10 -12.71
N ASP A 85 -2.90 7.28 -12.10
CA ASP A 85 -1.78 7.57 -11.21
C ASP A 85 -1.82 6.71 -9.94
N ILE A 86 -3.00 6.58 -9.33
CA ILE A 86 -3.19 5.74 -8.13
C ILE A 86 -2.96 4.26 -8.47
N GLU A 87 -3.44 3.78 -9.62
CA GLU A 87 -3.22 2.40 -10.06
C GLU A 87 -1.73 2.09 -10.27
N ALA A 88 -0.97 3.02 -10.84
CA ALA A 88 0.47 2.87 -11.02
C ALA A 88 1.20 2.80 -9.67
N GLU A 89 0.87 3.68 -8.71
CA GLU A 89 1.46 3.69 -7.37
C GLU A 89 1.08 2.44 -6.57
N LEU A 90 -0.18 2.01 -6.63
CA LEU A 90 -0.67 0.79 -6.00
C LEU A 90 0.02 -0.45 -6.57
N THR A 91 0.18 -0.51 -7.89
CA THR A 91 0.89 -1.60 -8.58
C THR A 91 2.35 -1.66 -8.13
N GLY A 92 3.05 -0.53 -8.10
CA GLY A 92 4.44 -0.45 -7.62
C GLY A 92 4.57 -0.88 -6.16
N SER A 93 3.65 -0.47 -5.30
CA SER A 93 3.63 -0.83 -3.88
C SER A 93 3.40 -2.33 -3.66
N LEU A 94 2.45 -2.93 -4.41
CA LEU A 94 2.19 -4.36 -4.38
C LEU A 94 3.38 -5.18 -4.89
N GLN A 95 4.09 -4.70 -5.92
CA GLN A 95 5.33 -5.32 -6.40
C GLN A 95 6.45 -5.24 -5.35
N ALA A 96 6.63 -4.09 -4.70
CA ALA A 96 7.66 -3.89 -3.68
C ALA A 96 7.48 -4.83 -2.47
N LEU A 97 6.24 -5.16 -2.11
CA LEU A 97 5.93 -6.15 -1.08
C LEU A 97 5.89 -7.60 -1.57
N GLY A 98 6.03 -7.83 -2.89
CA GLY A 98 6.00 -9.16 -3.49
C GLY A 98 4.61 -9.79 -3.61
N TYR A 99 3.54 -9.00 -3.45
CA TYR A 99 2.16 -9.46 -3.67
C TYR A 99 1.77 -9.52 -5.14
N LEU A 100 2.49 -8.80 -6.00
CA LEU A 100 2.25 -8.77 -7.44
C LEU A 100 3.57 -8.99 -8.18
N THR A 101 3.57 -9.93 -9.13
CA THR A 101 4.68 -10.13 -10.06
C THR A 101 4.13 -9.97 -11.47
N LEU A 102 4.48 -8.87 -12.14
CA LEU A 102 4.13 -8.67 -13.55
C LEU A 102 5.26 -9.21 -14.42
N THR A 103 5.01 -10.32 -15.11
CA THR A 103 5.89 -10.80 -16.17
C THR A 103 5.56 -10.08 -17.46
N THR A 104 6.50 -9.30 -17.99
CA THR A 104 6.40 -8.83 -19.37
C THR A 104 6.41 -10.05 -20.28
N LYS A 105 5.30 -10.32 -20.96
CA LYS A 105 5.23 -11.36 -22.00
C LYS A 105 6.16 -10.89 -23.12
N GLN A 106 7.37 -11.45 -23.15
CA GLN A 106 8.31 -11.25 -24.26
C GLN A 106 7.60 -11.80 -25.50
N GLU A 107 7.15 -10.91 -26.39
CA GLU A 107 6.60 -11.35 -27.68
C GLU A 107 7.66 -12.22 -28.33
N ALA A 108 7.26 -13.45 -28.66
CA ALA A 108 8.10 -14.36 -29.40
C ALA A 108 8.50 -13.65 -30.70
N ASP A 109 9.79 -13.35 -30.82
CA ASP A 109 10.45 -12.97 -32.05
C ASP A 109 10.15 -14.07 -33.08
N HIS A 110 9.09 -13.86 -33.87
CA HIS A 110 8.76 -14.76 -34.95
C HIS A 110 9.79 -14.52 -36.05
N GLY A 111 10.75 -15.45 -36.04
CA GLY A 111 11.94 -15.50 -36.86
C GLY A 111 11.82 -14.96 -38.29
N ARG A 112 12.93 -14.36 -38.70
CA ARG A 112 13.35 -14.29 -40.10
C ARG A 112 14.78 -14.78 -40.21
#